data_AF-A0A6G9YKD3-F1
#
_entry.id   AF-A0A6G9YKD3-F1
#
_cell.length_a   1.000
_cell.length_b   1.000
_cell.length_c   1.000
_cell.angle_alpha   90.00
_cell.angle_beta   90.00
_cell.angle_gamma   90.00
#
_symmetry.space_group_name_H-M   'P 1'
#
loop_
_entity.id
_entity.type
_entity.pdbx_description
1 polymer ?
#
loop_
_entity_poly.entity_id
_entity_poly.type
_entity_poly.pdbx_seq_one_letter_code
_entity_poly.pdbx_strand_id
1 'polypeptide(L)'
;MPDNRHEPILPIPADLYRQTGRLYDRIIEFRDELNRIRSGHFDLADSPQSLAVDDLGEPIRPIDANSAALDALDKAEDQLGQVERAVDEARRFSGRLKLTDQADQQREGRLARQRRTERTR
;
A
#
# COMPACT_ATOMS: atom_id res chain seq x y z
N MET A 1 0.96 -22.28 -35.66
CA MET A 1 0.23 -21.44 -34.69
C MET A 1 1.25 -20.47 -34.11
N PRO A 2 1.30 -19.20 -34.53
CA PRO A 2 2.28 -18.27 -33.99
C PRO A 2 1.89 -17.91 -32.54
N ASP A 3 2.88 -18.00 -31.67
CA ASP A 3 2.84 -17.62 -30.26
C ASP A 3 2.14 -16.26 -30.08
N ASN A 4 0.95 -16.27 -29.49
CA ASN A 4 0.33 -15.06 -28.95
C ASN A 4 1.14 -14.63 -27.72
N ARG A 5 2.30 -14.01 -27.95
CA ARG A 5 2.98 -13.26 -26.89
C ARG A 5 2.03 -12.14 -26.50
N HIS A 6 1.32 -12.35 -25.38
CA HIS A 6 0.47 -11.37 -24.73
C HIS A 6 1.34 -10.21 -24.24
N GLU A 7 1.78 -9.35 -25.14
CA GLU A 7 2.36 -8.08 -24.76
C GLU A 7 1.31 -7.31 -23.92
N PRO A 8 1.69 -6.87 -22.71
CA PRO A 8 0.77 -6.22 -21.78
C PRO A 8 0.16 -4.95 -22.40
N ILE A 9 -1.15 -4.78 -22.16
CA ILE A 9 -1.86 -3.56 -22.58
C ILE A 9 -1.37 -2.40 -21.69
N LEU A 10 -0.95 -1.30 -22.30
CA LEU A 10 -0.56 -0.10 -21.56
C LEU A 10 -1.75 0.43 -20.75
N PRO A 11 -1.56 0.72 -19.44
CA PRO A 11 -2.60 1.32 -18.62
C PRO A 11 -2.88 2.76 -19.05
N ILE A 12 -4.12 3.24 -18.87
CA ILE A 12 -4.40 4.68 -19.03
C ILE A 12 -3.72 5.42 -17.87
N PRO A 13 -3.03 6.54 -18.12
CA PRO A 13 -2.54 7.43 -17.08
C PRO A 13 -3.56 7.77 -15.98
N ALA A 14 -4.83 8.04 -16.36
CA ALA A 14 -5.91 8.28 -15.41
C ALA A 14 -6.21 7.08 -14.50
N ASP A 15 -6.02 5.84 -14.98
CA ASP A 15 -6.17 4.65 -14.16
C ASP A 15 -5.02 4.52 -13.15
N LEU A 16 -3.79 4.81 -13.55
CA LEU A 16 -2.64 4.87 -12.65
C LEU A 16 -2.80 5.96 -11.60
N TYR A 17 -3.28 7.15 -12.00
CA TYR A 17 -3.61 8.23 -11.07
C TYR A 17 -4.67 7.82 -10.04
N ARG A 18 -5.72 7.11 -10.47
CA ARG A 18 -6.74 6.59 -9.55
C ARG A 18 -6.20 5.49 -8.64
N GLN A 19 -5.35 4.61 -9.16
CA GLN A 19 -4.72 3.54 -8.38
C GLN A 19 -3.79 4.10 -7.30
N THR A 20 -2.96 5.08 -7.64
CA THR A 20 -2.10 5.79 -6.68
C THR A 20 -2.91 6.57 -5.66
N GLY A 21 -4.02 7.20 -6.05
CA GLY A 21 -4.98 7.81 -5.12
C GLY A 21 -5.54 6.81 -4.10
N ARG A 22 -6.02 5.63 -4.55
CA ARG A 22 -6.50 4.60 -3.63
C ARG A 22 -5.42 4.06 -2.68
N LEU A 23 -4.18 3.98 -3.16
CA LEU A 23 -3.05 3.59 -2.31
C LEU A 23 -2.80 4.65 -1.23
N TYR A 24 -2.86 5.93 -1.59
CA TYR A 24 -2.75 7.04 -0.65
C TYR A 24 -3.85 6.98 0.43
N ASP A 25 -5.11 6.77 0.04
CA ASP A 25 -6.22 6.65 0.98
C ASP A 25 -6.00 5.48 1.96
N ARG A 26 -5.49 4.35 1.47
CA ARG A 26 -5.19 3.19 2.31
C ARG A 26 -4.01 3.40 3.25
N ILE A 27 -3.05 4.23 2.88
CA ILE A 27 -1.96 4.65 3.77
C ILE A 27 -2.52 5.45 4.95
N ILE A 28 -3.50 6.33 4.71
CA ILE A 28 -4.18 7.07 5.79
C ILE A 28 -4.89 6.09 6.73
N GLU A 29 -5.62 5.11 6.19
CA GLU A 29 -6.29 4.09 7.00
C GLU A 29 -5.29 3.33 7.89
N PHE A 30 -4.10 2.99 7.37
CA PHE A 30 -3.05 2.34 8.15
C PHE A 30 -2.50 3.23 9.26
N ARG A 31 -2.38 4.55 9.06
CA ARG A 31 -1.97 5.47 10.14
C ARG A 31 -3.00 5.50 11.26
N ASP A 32 -4.28 5.53 10.93
CA ASP A 32 -5.36 5.51 11.92
C ASP A 32 -5.36 4.19 12.71
N GLU A 33 -5.07 3.07 12.06
CA GLU A 33 -4.91 1.78 12.72
C GLU A 33 -3.67 1.73 13.62
N LEU A 34 -2.52 2.22 13.14
CA LEU A 34 -1.28 2.32 13.92
C LEU A 34 -1.48 3.17 15.17
N ASN A 35 -2.13 4.32 15.04
CA ASN A 35 -2.45 5.21 16.17
C ASN A 35 -3.36 4.54 17.20
N ARG A 36 -4.34 3.74 16.76
CA ARG A 36 -5.20 2.95 17.65
C ARG A 36 -4.41 1.91 18.43
N ILE A 37 -3.54 1.15 17.76
CA ILE A 37 -2.68 0.15 18.39
C ILE A 37 -1.72 0.82 19.39
N ARG A 38 -1.09 1.92 18.98
CA ARG A 38 -0.18 2.70 19.83
C ARG A 38 -0.88 3.23 21.08
N SER A 39 -2.12 3.73 20.94
CA SER A 39 -2.92 4.17 22.09
C SER A 39 -3.15 3.02 23.08
N GLY A 40 -3.47 1.82 22.59
CA GLY A 40 -3.59 0.65 23.46
C GLY A 40 -2.30 0.30 24.21
N HIS A 41 -1.13 0.44 23.57
CA HIS A 41 0.14 0.24 24.24
C HIS A 41 0.47 1.34 25.27
N PHE A 42 0.03 2.59 25.06
CA PHE A 42 0.12 3.64 26.08
C PHE A 42 -0.77 3.34 27.28
N ASP A 43 -2.01 2.91 27.06
CA ASP A 43 -2.91 2.50 28.15
C ASP A 43 -2.30 1.37 29.00
N LEU A 44 -1.62 0.42 28.34
CA LEU A 44 -0.87 -0.64 29.01
C LEU A 44 0.35 -0.13 29.78
N ALA A 45 1.03 0.90 29.29
CA ALA A 45 2.15 1.54 29.98
C ALA A 45 1.70 2.25 31.25
N ASP A 46 0.47 2.76 31.30
CA ASP A 46 -0.14 3.39 32.48
C ASP A 46 -0.56 2.37 33.55
N SER A 47 -0.64 1.07 33.21
CA SER A 47 -0.95 -0.02 34.15
C SER A 47 0.04 -1.20 34.05
N PRO A 48 1.34 -1.01 34.34
CA PRO A 48 2.36 -2.04 34.16
C PRO A 48 2.11 -3.33 34.96
N GLN A 49 1.43 -3.22 36.10
CA GLN A 49 1.04 -4.35 36.94
C GLN A 49 0.08 -5.33 36.25
N SER A 50 -0.58 -4.90 35.17
CA SER A 50 -1.49 -5.74 34.39
C SER A 50 -0.77 -6.51 33.29
N LEU A 51 0.54 -6.31 33.13
CA LEU A 51 1.34 -6.93 32.08
C LEU A 51 2.06 -8.17 32.62
N ALA A 52 2.00 -9.23 31.84
CA ALA A 52 2.83 -10.42 31.98
C ALA A 52 3.39 -10.77 30.60
N VAL A 53 4.57 -11.37 30.59
CA VAL A 53 5.16 -11.96 29.38
C VAL A 53 5.10 -13.47 29.52
N ASP A 54 5.05 -14.17 28.39
CA ASP A 54 5.27 -15.62 28.39
C ASP A 54 6.74 -15.95 28.68
N ASP A 55 7.02 -17.24 28.87
CA ASP A 55 8.35 -17.80 29.08
C ASP A 55 8.99 -18.29 27.77
N LEU A 56 8.42 -17.92 26.62
CA LEU A 56 8.88 -18.36 25.31
C LEU A 56 9.97 -17.41 24.79
N GLY A 57 11.21 -17.62 25.24
CA GLY A 57 12.39 -16.95 24.69
C GLY A 57 13.30 -16.35 25.75
N GLU A 58 14.00 -15.28 25.37
CA GLU A 58 14.90 -14.56 26.27
C GLU A 58 14.08 -13.82 27.34
N PRO A 59 14.47 -13.90 28.63
CA PRO A 59 13.78 -13.20 29.71
C PRO A 59 13.71 -11.70 29.46
N ILE A 60 12.50 -11.16 29.45
CA ILE A 60 12.22 -9.73 29.28
C ILE A 60 11.22 -9.27 30.33
N ARG A 61 11.37 -8.05 30.85
CA ARG A 61 10.35 -7.50 31.76
C ARG A 61 9.14 -7.06 30.93
N PRO A 62 7.90 -7.26 31.40
CA PRO A 62 6.71 -6.87 30.63
C PRO A 62 6.69 -5.39 30.21
N ILE A 63 7.20 -4.50 31.06
CA ILE A 63 7.32 -3.08 30.73
C ILE A 63 8.33 -2.81 29.60
N ASP A 64 9.44 -3.55 29.57
CA ASP A 64 10.45 -3.42 28.51
C ASP A 64 9.91 -3.95 27.18
N ALA A 65 9.13 -5.05 27.23
CA ALA A 65 8.45 -5.59 26.05
C ALA A 65 7.43 -4.58 25.47
N ASN A 66 6.63 -3.94 26.33
CA ASN A 66 5.68 -2.91 25.90
C ASN A 66 6.38 -1.67 25.35
N SER A 67 7.47 -1.23 25.98
CA SER A 67 8.29 -0.11 25.48
C SER A 67 8.90 -0.42 24.12
N ALA A 68 9.43 -1.63 23.93
CA ALA A 68 9.99 -2.06 22.66
C ALA A 68 8.93 -2.11 21.55
N ALA A 69 7.69 -2.49 21.89
CA ALA A 69 6.56 -2.44 20.95
C ALA A 69 6.23 -1.00 20.55
N LEU A 70 6.18 -0.06 21.50
CA LEU A 70 5.99 1.37 21.21
C LEU A 70 7.09 1.93 20.30
N ASP A 71 8.36 1.62 20.60
CA ASP A 71 9.50 2.05 19.77
C ASP A 71 9.42 1.49 18.34
N ALA A 72 8.93 0.25 18.18
CA ALA A 72 8.73 -0.37 16.87
C ALA A 72 7.57 0.28 16.10
N LEU A 73 6.48 0.63 16.78
CA LEU A 73 5.34 1.35 16.20
C LEU A 73 5.74 2.76 15.76
N ASP A 74 6.56 3.46 16.53
CA ASP A 74 7.07 4.79 16.16
C ASP A 74 7.93 4.72 14.88
N LYS A 75 8.79 3.70 14.76
CA LYS A 75 9.56 3.46 13.52
C LYS A 75 8.64 3.12 12.33
N ALA A 76 7.58 2.36 12.57
CA ALA A 76 6.61 2.01 11.53
C ALA A 76 5.87 3.26 11.04
N GLU A 77 5.50 4.18 11.94
CA GLU A 77 4.89 5.47 11.59
C GLU A 77 5.83 6.34 10.76
N ASP A 78 7.11 6.42 11.13
CA ASP A 78 8.13 7.15 10.37
C ASP A 78 8.29 6.59 8.95
N GLN A 79 8.28 5.26 8.80
CA GLN A 79 8.33 4.59 7.50
C GLN A 79 7.07 4.86 6.70
N LEU A 80 5.90 4.80 7.33
CA LEU A 80 4.62 5.06 6.69
C LEU A 80 4.54 6.50 6.16
N GLY A 81 5.06 7.47 6.92
CA GLY A 81 5.19 8.87 6.47
C GLY A 81 6.17 9.07 5.30
N GLN A 82 7.15 8.18 5.13
CA GLN A 82 7.99 8.17 3.91
C GLN A 82 7.24 7.60 2.72
N VAL A 83 6.51 6.50 2.92
CA VAL A 83 5.69 5.86 1.88
C VAL A 83 4.59 6.81 1.41
N GLU A 84 3.92 7.50 2.33
CA GLU A 84 2.90 8.51 2.01
C GLU A 84 3.44 9.57 1.05
N ARG A 85 4.58 10.18 1.37
CA ARG A 85 5.22 11.20 0.55
C ARG A 85 5.59 10.67 -0.84
N ALA A 86 6.15 9.47 -0.90
CA ALA A 86 6.52 8.84 -2.17
C ALA A 86 5.29 8.54 -3.05
N VAL A 87 4.18 8.10 -2.43
CA VAL A 87 2.93 7.81 -3.15
C VAL A 87 2.23 9.09 -3.61
N ASP A 88 2.22 10.15 -2.80
CA ASP A 88 1.68 11.44 -3.21
C ASP A 88 2.49 12.03 -4.39
N GLU A 89 3.82 11.94 -4.34
CA GLU A 89 4.68 12.34 -5.44
C GLU A 89 4.40 11.52 -6.72
N ALA A 90 4.29 10.19 -6.60
CA ALA A 90 3.92 9.32 -7.70
C ALA A 90 2.54 9.67 -8.29
N ARG A 91 1.57 10.01 -7.44
CA ARG A 91 0.24 10.47 -7.86
C ARG A 91 0.33 11.77 -8.64
N ARG A 92 1.11 12.74 -8.15
CA ARG A 92 1.34 14.03 -8.82
C ARG A 92 1.94 13.85 -10.21
N PHE A 93 2.93 12.97 -10.37
CA PHE A 93 3.52 12.69 -11.68
C PHE A 93 2.57 11.89 -12.57
N SER A 94 1.85 10.92 -12.03
CA SER A 94 0.84 10.14 -12.77
C SER A 94 -0.23 11.04 -13.39
N GLY A 95 -0.67 12.08 -12.67
CA GLY A 95 -1.65 13.04 -13.17
C GLY A 95 -1.17 13.91 -14.35
N ARG A 96 0.15 13.94 -14.61
CA ARG A 96 0.75 14.67 -15.74
C ARG A 96 0.95 13.79 -16.97
N LEU A 97 0.81 12.48 -16.83
CA LEU A 97 1.02 11.53 -17.91
C LEU A 97 -0.16 11.58 -18.90
N LYS A 98 0.18 11.48 -20.18
CA LYS A 98 -0.76 11.25 -21.28
C LYS A 98 -0.21 10.14 -22.17
N LEU A 99 -1.08 9.37 -22.80
CA LEU A 99 -0.63 8.44 -23.84
C LEU A 99 -0.22 9.24 -25.08
N THR A 100 0.76 8.71 -25.81
CA THR A 100 1.02 9.15 -27.17
C THR A 100 -0.06 8.59 -28.10
N ASP A 101 -0.31 9.25 -29.23
CA ASP A 101 -1.32 8.79 -30.20
C ASP A 101 -1.06 7.35 -30.64
N GLN A 102 0.21 6.97 -30.84
CA GLN A 102 0.60 5.60 -31.17
C GLN A 102 0.26 4.62 -30.03
N ALA A 103 0.52 4.97 -28.77
CA ALA A 103 0.23 4.12 -27.63
C ALA A 103 -1.28 3.93 -27.43
N ASP A 104 -2.08 4.97 -27.67
CA ASP A 104 -3.53 4.92 -27.56
C ASP A 104 -4.16 4.04 -28.66
N GLN A 105 -3.73 4.21 -29.92
CA GLN A 105 -4.17 3.36 -31.04
C GLN A 105 -3.83 1.88 -30.83
N GLN A 106 -2.62 1.58 -30.36
CA GLN A 106 -2.22 0.20 -30.06
C GLN A 106 -3.09 -0.40 -28.95
N ARG A 107 -3.43 0.39 -27.94
CA ARG A 107 -4.29 -0.02 -26.83
C ARG A 107 -5.72 -0.29 -27.29
N GLU A 108 -6.32 0.62 -28.05
CA GLU A 108 -7.67 0.43 -28.63
C GLU A 108 -7.74 -0.81 -29.52
N GLY A 109 -6.74 -1.01 -30.38
CA GLY A 109 -6.65 -2.18 -31.25
C GLY A 109 -6.61 -3.50 -30.47
N ARG A 110 -5.90 -3.56 -29.33
CA ARG A 110 -5.86 -4.75 -28.45
C ARG A 110 -7.19 -4.98 -27.73
N LEU A 111 -7.80 -3.93 -27.17
CA LEU A 111 -9.10 -4.02 -26.50
C LEU A 111 -10.21 -4.48 -27.46
N ALA A 112 -10.21 -4.00 -28.70
CA ALA A 112 -11.14 -4.42 -29.73
C ALA A 112 -10.99 -5.90 -30.09
N ARG A 113 -9.75 -6.42 -30.11
CA ARG A 113 -9.48 -7.86 -30.35
C ARG A 113 -9.98 -8.73 -29.19
N GLN A 114 -9.71 -8.35 -27.94
CA GLN A 114 -10.18 -9.10 -26.76
C GLN A 114 -11.70 -9.22 -26.72
N ARG A 115 -12.43 -8.10 -26.91
CA ARG A 115 -13.90 -8.09 -26.92
C ARG A 115 -14.51 -8.96 -28.02
N ARG A 116 -13.81 -9.13 -29.16
CA ARG A 116 -14.27 -10.01 -30.24
C ARG A 116 -14.10 -11.49 -29.87
N THR A 117 -12.97 -11.87 -29.27
CA THR A 117 -12.72 -13.24 -28.82
C THR A 117 -13.70 -13.69 -27.75
N GLU A 118 -14.04 -12.81 -26.80
CA GLU A 118 -15.01 -13.10 -25.73
C GLU A 118 -16.45 -13.26 -26.24
N ARG A 119 -16.83 -12.58 -27.34
CA ARG A 119 -18.17 -12.71 -27.95
C ARG A 119 -18.38 -14.00 -28.76
N THR A 120 -17.29 -14.65 -29.17
CA THR A 120 -17.31 -15.92 -29.92
C THR A 120 -17.12 -17.15 -29.05
N ARG A 121 -17.06 -16.99 -27.73
CA ARG A 121 -17.03 -18.06 -26.73
C ARG A 121 -18.37 -18.14 -26.01
#